data_AF-A0A7K8X2I6-F1
#
_entry.id   AF-A0A7K8X2I6-F1
#
_cell.length_a   1.000
_cell.length_b   1.000
_cell.length_c   1.000
_cell.angle_alpha   90.00
_cell.angle_beta   90.00
_cell.angle_gamma   90.00
#
_symmetry.space_group_name_H-M   'P 1'
#
loop_
_entity.id
_entity.type
_entity.pdbx_description
1 polymer ?
#
loop_
_entity_poly.entity_id
_entity_poly.type
_entity_poly.pdbx_seq_one_letter_code
_entity_poly.pdbx_strand_id
1 'polypeptide(L)'
;FIPWKKLYHWYLMKEDTALRRVEMILRDFAITKENKECILGLIRYVSTMLTGQKVNPSAILQCLRSHHLFSKAEICLASKLPHLQSGTEENVWAMIAVMVLYSGSVSDIQKLMACLQRPCSTLSVMEVTEVLYCIATLLHAMRDKNIPITNRIHYNIFYCLYLMENSSATMQPVEEEIMTSRCRQDLWNCPEIKLTHEQQRILNHKIEPGQIVKIMAFAGTGKTSTLVKYAEKFADLNFLYVTFNKAAADRGKSVFPRNVTCKTFHSLAFGSVGRSYKDKGKLNFSKMSVYSISFLIQYREGQSLFIRAKTVSKTLENFFASPDEEICEEHTPVWFKNTRGNMDRVTPQEKKINVEEAKEIWRNMKDLNGDVEKRYKLPCDGYLKLWQLSKPQLSGYDAIFVDEAQDCTPAIMDIVCSQTCGIILVGDPHQLIYTFRGAVNTFYTLPHTHVYFLTQSFRFGPEIAYVGATILDVCKKIRNKTLVGG
;
A
#
# COMPACT_ATOMS: atom_id res chain seq x y z
N PHE A 1 -24.35 -12.53 -13.62
CA PHE A 1 -24.33 -11.08 -13.32
C PHE A 1 -24.76 -10.90 -11.86
N ILE A 2 -24.04 -10.10 -11.06
CA ILE A 2 -24.28 -9.93 -9.60
C ILE A 2 -24.57 -8.43 -9.35
N PRO A 3 -25.84 -7.98 -9.41
CA PRO A 3 -26.22 -6.56 -9.32
C PRO A 3 -25.68 -5.83 -8.08
N TRP A 4 -25.72 -6.45 -6.90
CA TRP A 4 -25.25 -5.83 -5.65
C TRP A 4 -23.74 -5.69 -5.61
N LYS A 5 -22.98 -6.61 -6.21
CA LYS A 5 -21.53 -6.44 -6.39
C LYS A 5 -21.21 -5.18 -7.19
N LYS A 6 -21.97 -4.96 -8.27
CA LYS A 6 -21.82 -3.77 -9.13
C LYS A 6 -22.17 -2.50 -8.36
N LEU A 7 -23.30 -2.50 -7.65
CA LEU A 7 -23.74 -1.37 -6.83
C LEU A 7 -22.74 -1.04 -5.70
N TYR A 8 -22.21 -2.06 -5.02
CA TYR A 8 -21.18 -1.91 -3.99
C TYR A 8 -19.94 -1.19 -4.56
N HIS A 9 -19.44 -1.64 -5.70
CA HIS A 9 -18.26 -1.05 -6.33
C HIS A 9 -18.52 0.40 -6.77
N TRP A 10 -19.68 0.69 -7.38
CA TRP A 10 -20.07 2.04 -7.76
C TRP A 10 -20.27 2.96 -6.54
N TYR A 11 -20.80 2.44 -5.44
CA TYR A 11 -20.93 3.17 -4.19
C TYR A 11 -19.56 3.55 -3.60
N LEU A 12 -18.59 2.62 -3.60
CA LEU A 12 -17.22 2.89 -3.18
C LEU A 12 -16.53 3.94 -4.06
N MET A 13 -16.85 3.97 -5.35
CA MET A 13 -16.36 4.98 -6.31
C MET A 13 -17.11 6.32 -6.23
N LYS A 14 -18.07 6.46 -5.30
CA LYS A 14 -18.87 7.67 -5.10
C LYS A 14 -19.64 8.11 -6.35
N GLU A 15 -20.13 7.14 -7.13
CA GLU A 15 -20.98 7.43 -8.29
C GLU A 15 -22.37 7.93 -7.84
N ASP A 16 -22.83 9.07 -8.38
CA ASP A 16 -24.06 9.74 -7.95
C ASP A 16 -25.31 8.84 -8.01
N THR A 17 -25.42 8.02 -9.06
CA THR A 17 -26.54 7.09 -9.27
C THR A 17 -26.61 6.04 -8.15
N ALA A 18 -25.46 5.48 -7.78
CA ALA A 18 -25.34 4.50 -6.71
C ALA A 18 -25.61 5.13 -5.34
N LEU A 19 -25.07 6.32 -5.08
CA LEU A 19 -25.29 7.06 -3.84
C LEU A 19 -26.78 7.35 -3.62
N ARG A 20 -27.48 7.87 -4.64
CA ARG A 20 -28.92 8.16 -4.57
C ARG A 20 -29.75 6.89 -4.36
N ARG A 21 -29.43 5.82 -5.10
CA ARG A 21 -30.14 4.54 -4.96
C ARG A 21 -30.02 3.97 -3.54
N VAL A 22 -28.80 3.95 -2.98
CA VAL A 22 -28.58 3.46 -1.62
C VAL A 22 -29.24 4.39 -0.59
N GLU A 23 -29.22 5.71 -0.81
CA GLU A 23 -29.91 6.65 0.07
C GLU A 23 -31.43 6.46 0.09
N MET A 24 -32.06 6.19 -1.05
CA MET A 24 -33.48 5.84 -1.10
C MET A 24 -33.77 4.59 -0.25
N ILE A 25 -32.97 3.53 -0.42
CA ILE A 25 -33.12 2.29 0.37
C ILE A 25 -33.00 2.56 1.87
N LEU A 26 -32.02 3.37 2.29
CA LEU A 26 -31.87 3.72 3.70
C LEU A 26 -33.09 4.48 4.25
N ARG A 27 -33.70 5.37 3.45
CA ARG A 27 -34.91 6.11 3.84
C ARG A 27 -36.14 5.21 3.91
N ASP A 28 -36.38 4.43 2.85
CA ASP A 28 -37.57 3.58 2.71
C ASP A 28 -37.66 2.53 3.83
N PHE A 29 -36.51 2.08 4.34
CA PHE A 29 -36.42 1.09 5.42
C PHE A 29 -36.10 1.68 6.79
N ALA A 30 -36.14 3.02 6.92
CA ALA A 30 -35.87 3.77 8.14
C ALA A 30 -34.50 3.46 8.78
N ILE A 31 -33.48 3.22 7.96
CA ILE A 31 -32.09 2.99 8.35
C ILE A 31 -31.40 4.36 8.49
N THR A 32 -31.78 5.10 9.53
CA THR A 32 -31.24 6.44 9.84
C THR A 32 -30.62 6.48 11.22
N LYS A 33 -29.83 7.51 11.52
CA LYS A 33 -29.14 7.68 12.81
C LYS A 33 -30.13 7.93 13.95
N GLU A 34 -31.25 8.56 13.65
CA GLU A 34 -32.30 8.92 14.60
C GLU A 34 -33.13 7.69 15.01
N ASN A 35 -33.20 6.68 14.13
CA ASN A 35 -33.95 5.46 14.39
C ASN A 35 -33.12 4.45 15.20
N LYS A 36 -33.56 4.20 16.45
CA LYS A 36 -32.97 3.17 17.32
C LYS A 36 -33.09 1.76 16.75
N GLU A 37 -34.00 1.54 15.80
CA GLU A 37 -34.24 0.26 15.13
C GLU A 37 -33.65 0.19 13.71
N CYS A 38 -32.68 1.05 13.38
CA CYS A 38 -32.05 1.07 12.05
C CYS A 38 -31.50 -0.30 11.60
N ILE A 39 -30.99 -1.12 12.51
CA ILE A 39 -30.53 -2.50 12.22
C ILE A 39 -31.69 -3.40 11.80
N LEU A 40 -32.87 -3.24 12.40
CA LEU A 40 -34.07 -3.98 11.99
C LEU A 40 -34.51 -3.54 10.59
N GLY A 41 -34.31 -2.27 10.23
CA GLY A 41 -34.50 -1.77 8.87
C GLY A 41 -33.64 -2.49 7.84
N LEU A 42 -32.36 -2.74 8.15
CA LEU A 42 -31.46 -3.53 7.31
C LEU A 42 -31.98 -4.97 7.14
N ILE A 43 -32.38 -5.63 8.23
CA ILE A 43 -32.90 -7.01 8.18
C ILE A 43 -34.18 -7.07 7.35
N ARG A 44 -35.11 -6.13 7.54
CA ARG A 44 -36.33 -6.01 6.72
C ARG A 44 -35.98 -5.85 5.25
N TYR A 45 -35.01 -5.00 4.90
CA TYR A 45 -34.59 -4.84 3.51
C TYR A 45 -34.09 -6.16 2.91
N VAL A 46 -33.13 -6.80 3.59
CA VAL A 46 -32.52 -8.06 3.12
C VAL A 46 -33.58 -9.16 2.99
N SER A 47 -34.60 -9.17 3.87
CA SER A 47 -35.70 -10.13 3.80
C SER A 47 -36.58 -10.00 2.54
N THR A 48 -36.55 -8.86 1.86
CA THR A 48 -37.29 -8.64 0.59
C THR A 48 -36.52 -9.08 -0.65
N MET A 49 -35.27 -9.54 -0.49
CA MET A 49 -34.47 -10.01 -1.61
C MET A 49 -35.10 -11.26 -2.25
N LEU A 50 -35.09 -11.29 -3.59
CA LEU A 50 -35.68 -12.38 -4.36
C LEU A 50 -34.91 -13.68 -4.15
N THR A 51 -35.65 -14.74 -3.87
CA THR A 51 -35.14 -16.11 -3.79
C THR A 51 -35.47 -16.82 -5.11
N GLY A 52 -34.53 -17.58 -5.68
CA GLY A 52 -34.80 -18.35 -6.90
C GLY A 52 -35.98 -19.32 -6.74
N GLN A 53 -36.77 -19.52 -7.80
CA GLN A 53 -37.97 -20.39 -7.78
C GLN A 53 -37.69 -21.86 -7.41
N LYS A 54 -36.42 -22.30 -7.40
CA LYS A 54 -35.99 -23.68 -7.10
C LYS A 54 -35.43 -23.84 -5.68
N VAL A 55 -35.49 -22.79 -4.86
CA VAL A 55 -34.88 -22.77 -3.53
C VAL A 55 -35.88 -23.31 -2.51
N ASN A 56 -35.46 -24.27 -1.67
CA ASN A 56 -36.26 -24.82 -0.58
C ASN A 56 -35.83 -24.18 0.76
N PRO A 57 -36.63 -23.26 1.33
CA PRO A 57 -36.30 -22.58 2.58
C PRO A 57 -36.04 -23.52 3.76
N SER A 58 -36.86 -24.57 3.90
CA SER A 58 -36.78 -25.52 5.01
C SER A 58 -35.46 -26.32 5.01
N ALA A 59 -34.99 -26.73 3.81
CA ALA A 59 -33.73 -27.44 3.66
C ALA A 59 -32.54 -26.56 4.04
N ILE A 60 -32.57 -25.27 3.66
CA ILE A 60 -31.50 -24.32 4.00
C ILE A 60 -31.43 -24.09 5.51
N LEU A 61 -32.58 -23.86 6.15
CA LEU A 61 -32.65 -23.67 7.59
C LEU A 61 -32.13 -24.90 8.33
N GLN A 62 -32.41 -26.11 7.83
CA GLN A 62 -31.82 -27.33 8.37
C GLN A 62 -30.29 -27.36 8.23
N CYS A 63 -29.73 -26.93 7.09
CA CYS A 63 -28.28 -26.84 6.93
C CYS A 63 -27.69 -25.78 7.90
N LEU A 64 -28.40 -24.66 8.12
CA LEU A 64 -28.00 -23.56 9.02
C LEU A 64 -28.07 -23.91 10.51
N ARG A 65 -28.95 -24.83 10.94
CA ARG A 65 -29.07 -25.27 12.36
C ARG A 65 -27.77 -25.76 12.98
N SER A 66 -26.85 -26.27 12.17
CA SER A 66 -25.53 -26.70 12.63
C SER A 66 -24.56 -25.55 12.95
N HIS A 67 -24.92 -24.31 12.60
CA HIS A 67 -24.13 -23.13 12.87
C HIS A 67 -24.40 -22.60 14.29
N HIS A 68 -23.33 -22.30 15.04
CA HIS A 68 -23.43 -21.86 16.44
C HIS A 68 -24.22 -20.54 16.67
N LEU A 69 -24.37 -19.70 15.64
CA LEU A 69 -25.17 -18.46 15.71
C LEU A 69 -26.65 -18.65 15.36
N PHE A 70 -27.07 -19.83 14.89
CA PHE A 70 -28.44 -20.06 14.42
C PHE A 70 -29.48 -19.83 15.52
N SER A 71 -29.29 -20.45 16.69
CA SER A 71 -30.24 -20.32 17.81
C SER A 71 -30.41 -18.87 18.29
N LYS A 72 -29.30 -18.11 18.32
CA LYS A 72 -29.34 -16.68 18.67
C LYS A 72 -30.12 -15.86 17.63
N ALA A 73 -29.93 -16.18 16.35
CA ALA A 73 -30.61 -15.49 15.26
C ALA A 73 -32.12 -15.80 15.25
N GLU A 74 -32.51 -17.04 15.51
CA GLU A 74 -33.89 -17.49 15.61
C GLU A 74 -34.65 -16.76 16.73
N ILE A 75 -34.06 -16.69 17.93
CA ILE A 75 -34.64 -15.96 19.07
C ILE A 75 -34.76 -14.46 18.77
N CYS A 76 -33.78 -13.88 18.10
CA CYS A 76 -33.81 -12.47 17.71
C CYS A 76 -34.96 -12.17 16.74
N LEU A 77 -35.13 -13.00 15.71
CA LEU A 77 -36.23 -12.86 14.75
C LEU A 77 -37.59 -13.05 15.40
N ALA A 78 -37.75 -14.07 16.25
CA ALA A 78 -38.99 -14.33 16.98
C ALA A 78 -39.41 -13.15 17.85
N SER A 79 -38.44 -12.52 18.53
CA SER A 79 -38.71 -11.43 19.47
C SER A 79 -38.85 -10.06 18.82
N LYS A 80 -38.15 -9.78 17.71
CA LYS A 80 -38.08 -8.44 17.10
C LYS A 80 -38.80 -8.31 15.77
N LEU A 81 -38.98 -9.39 15.02
CA LEU A 81 -39.60 -9.40 13.70
C LEU A 81 -40.51 -10.65 13.54
N PRO A 82 -41.53 -10.82 14.42
CA PRO A 82 -42.36 -12.04 14.43
C PRO A 82 -43.13 -12.27 13.13
N HIS A 83 -43.45 -11.20 12.39
CA HIS A 83 -44.11 -11.27 11.08
C HIS A 83 -43.25 -11.97 10.00
N LEU A 84 -41.92 -12.06 10.19
CA LEU A 84 -41.02 -12.80 9.29
C LEU A 84 -40.93 -14.30 9.63
N GLN A 85 -41.58 -14.73 10.72
CA GLN A 85 -41.65 -16.12 11.16
C GLN A 85 -43.08 -16.69 11.16
N SER A 86 -44.12 -15.84 11.14
CA SER A 86 -45.52 -16.27 11.28
C SER A 86 -46.19 -16.77 9.97
N GLY A 87 -45.44 -16.91 8.87
CA GLY A 87 -45.92 -17.44 7.58
C GLY A 87 -45.63 -18.92 7.39
N THR A 88 -46.14 -19.52 6.30
CA THR A 88 -45.87 -20.92 5.92
C THR A 88 -44.40 -21.21 5.56
N GLU A 89 -43.57 -20.18 5.40
CA GLU A 89 -42.14 -20.29 5.11
C GLU A 89 -41.33 -19.26 5.92
N GLU A 90 -40.40 -19.74 6.74
CA GLU A 90 -39.44 -18.91 7.48
C GLU A 90 -38.52 -18.15 6.50
N ASN A 91 -38.30 -16.84 6.72
CA ASN A 91 -37.47 -16.03 5.84
C ASN A 91 -35.96 -16.31 6.04
N VAL A 92 -35.39 -17.12 5.13
CA VAL A 92 -33.97 -17.50 5.11
C VAL A 92 -33.04 -16.29 5.06
N TRP A 93 -33.37 -15.25 4.30
CA TRP A 93 -32.51 -14.08 4.15
C TRP A 93 -32.46 -13.24 5.42
N ALA A 94 -33.58 -13.12 6.14
CA ALA A 94 -33.60 -12.50 7.46
C ALA A 94 -32.73 -13.29 8.45
N MET A 95 -32.80 -14.63 8.43
CA MET A 95 -31.95 -15.49 9.26
C MET A 95 -30.47 -15.28 8.96
N ILE A 96 -30.08 -15.33 7.68
CA ILE A 96 -28.70 -15.08 7.23
C ILE A 96 -28.23 -13.68 7.63
N ALA A 97 -29.07 -12.64 7.42
CA ALA A 97 -28.73 -11.27 7.79
C ALA A 97 -28.44 -11.14 9.29
N VAL A 98 -29.29 -11.74 10.15
CA VAL A 98 -29.10 -11.71 11.60
C VAL A 98 -27.84 -12.49 12.00
N MET A 99 -27.60 -13.67 11.43
CA MET A 99 -26.37 -14.44 11.69
C MET A 99 -25.11 -13.67 11.28
N VAL A 100 -25.13 -12.97 10.15
CA VAL A 100 -24.04 -12.09 9.70
C VAL A 100 -23.84 -10.91 10.66
N LEU A 101 -24.91 -10.26 11.12
CA LEU A 101 -24.85 -9.17 12.09
C LEU A 101 -24.30 -9.61 13.45
N TYR A 102 -24.54 -10.86 13.85
CA TYR A 102 -23.96 -11.45 15.06
C TYR A 102 -22.52 -11.98 14.89
N SER A 103 -21.96 -11.96 13.68
CA SER A 103 -20.61 -12.49 13.45
C SER A 103 -19.56 -11.70 14.23
N GLY A 104 -18.79 -12.40 15.06
CA GLY A 104 -17.69 -11.83 15.83
C GLY A 104 -16.35 -11.89 15.10
N SER A 105 -16.23 -12.82 14.15
CA SER A 105 -15.00 -13.09 13.39
C SER A 105 -15.30 -13.44 11.94
N VAL A 106 -14.24 -13.44 11.13
CA VAL A 106 -14.29 -13.97 9.76
C VAL A 106 -14.71 -15.45 9.75
N SER A 107 -14.27 -16.23 10.75
CA SER A 107 -14.57 -17.67 10.84
C SER A 107 -16.07 -17.95 10.94
N ASP A 108 -16.84 -17.05 11.57
CA ASP A 108 -18.29 -17.21 11.70
C ASP A 108 -18.98 -17.11 10.34
N ILE A 109 -18.57 -16.16 9.50
CA ILE A 109 -19.10 -16.04 8.14
C ILE A 109 -18.62 -17.19 7.27
N GLN A 110 -17.36 -17.64 7.39
CA GLN A 110 -16.88 -18.81 6.66
C GLN A 110 -17.65 -20.09 7.01
N LYS A 111 -17.96 -20.32 8.29
CA LYS A 111 -18.78 -21.46 8.73
C LYS A 111 -20.22 -21.35 8.23
N LEU A 112 -20.78 -20.15 8.23
CA LEU A 112 -22.08 -19.88 7.62
C LEU A 112 -22.07 -20.25 6.13
N MET A 113 -21.07 -19.82 5.38
CA MET A 113 -20.89 -20.18 3.97
C MET A 113 -20.75 -21.70 3.79
N ALA A 114 -19.96 -22.37 4.63
CA ALA A 114 -19.80 -23.82 4.58
C ALA A 114 -21.12 -24.57 4.84
N CYS A 115 -22.01 -24.03 5.68
CA CYS A 115 -23.35 -24.58 5.87
C CYS A 115 -24.22 -24.41 4.61
N LEU A 116 -24.14 -23.23 3.98
CA LEU A 116 -24.91 -22.89 2.77
C LEU A 116 -24.39 -23.60 1.51
N GLN A 117 -23.15 -24.09 1.51
CA GLN A 117 -22.55 -24.83 0.40
C GLN A 117 -22.73 -26.36 0.52
N ARG A 118 -23.39 -26.85 1.57
CA ARG A 118 -23.67 -28.29 1.69
C ARG A 118 -24.60 -28.76 0.56
N PRO A 119 -24.50 -30.02 0.11
CA PRO A 119 -25.39 -30.57 -0.92
C PRO A 119 -26.89 -30.47 -0.60
N CYS A 120 -27.25 -30.37 0.70
CA CYS A 120 -28.62 -30.16 1.17
C CYS A 120 -29.18 -28.77 0.86
N SER A 121 -28.30 -27.79 0.63
CA SER A 121 -28.68 -26.41 0.36
C SER A 121 -28.97 -26.24 -1.12
N THR A 122 -30.16 -25.75 -1.43
CA THR A 122 -30.55 -25.38 -2.80
C THR A 122 -30.08 -23.99 -3.21
N LEU A 123 -29.35 -23.26 -2.34
CA LEU A 123 -28.86 -21.91 -2.63
C LEU A 123 -27.61 -21.95 -3.49
N SER A 124 -27.59 -21.12 -4.53
CA SER A 124 -26.39 -20.91 -5.33
C SER A 124 -25.39 -20.01 -4.63
N VAL A 125 -24.09 -20.21 -4.90
CA VAL A 125 -23.01 -19.32 -4.43
C VAL A 125 -23.25 -17.89 -4.89
N MET A 126 -23.85 -17.70 -6.06
CA MET A 126 -24.17 -16.38 -6.61
C MET A 126 -25.23 -15.64 -5.78
N GLU A 127 -26.31 -16.31 -5.36
CA GLU A 127 -27.36 -15.70 -4.51
C GLU A 127 -26.79 -15.28 -3.16
N VAL A 128 -25.96 -16.12 -2.55
CA VAL A 128 -25.32 -15.78 -1.26
C VAL A 128 -24.35 -14.60 -1.43
N THR A 129 -23.57 -14.59 -2.51
CA THR A 129 -22.66 -13.49 -2.85
C THR A 129 -23.42 -12.17 -3.02
N GLU A 130 -24.55 -12.20 -3.74
CA GLU A 130 -25.42 -11.04 -3.96
C GLU A 130 -25.93 -10.46 -2.63
N VAL A 131 -26.39 -11.31 -1.71
CA VAL A 131 -26.89 -10.89 -0.39
C VAL A 131 -25.77 -10.36 0.50
N LEU A 132 -24.60 -10.98 0.50
CA LEU A 132 -23.45 -10.48 1.23
C LEU A 132 -23.00 -9.10 0.73
N TYR A 133 -23.00 -8.87 -0.59
CA TYR A 133 -22.75 -7.54 -1.15
C TYR A 133 -23.82 -6.51 -0.78
N CYS A 134 -25.09 -6.93 -0.71
CA CYS A 134 -26.17 -6.08 -0.22
C CYS A 134 -25.91 -5.61 1.22
N ILE A 135 -25.66 -6.56 2.13
CA ILE A 135 -25.38 -6.26 3.54
C ILE A 135 -24.12 -5.39 3.64
N ALA A 136 -23.04 -5.71 2.93
CA ALA A 136 -21.81 -4.91 2.92
C ALA A 136 -22.07 -3.47 2.45
N THR A 137 -22.85 -3.27 1.38
CA THR A 137 -23.20 -1.94 0.88
C THR A 137 -23.95 -1.13 1.93
N LEU A 138 -24.95 -1.73 2.58
CA LEU A 138 -25.75 -1.06 3.61
C LEU A 138 -24.90 -0.73 4.84
N LEU A 139 -24.09 -1.66 5.34
CA LEU A 139 -23.19 -1.42 6.47
C LEU A 139 -22.20 -0.29 6.18
N HIS A 140 -21.65 -0.24 4.97
CA HIS A 140 -20.77 0.83 4.54
C HIS A 140 -21.50 2.18 4.51
N ALA A 141 -22.71 2.21 3.96
CA ALA A 141 -23.52 3.41 3.85
C ALA A 141 -24.00 3.93 5.21
N MET A 142 -24.39 3.03 6.12
CA MET A 142 -24.72 3.35 7.51
C MET A 142 -23.55 4.07 8.19
N ARG A 143 -22.33 3.58 7.96
CA ARG A 143 -21.12 4.19 8.50
C ARG A 143 -20.82 5.56 7.90
N ASP A 144 -21.02 5.72 6.59
CA ASP A 144 -20.89 7.04 5.93
C ASP A 144 -21.92 8.06 6.44
N LYS A 145 -23.10 7.59 6.87
CA LYS A 145 -24.13 8.41 7.54
C LYS A 145 -23.92 8.56 9.06
N ASN A 146 -22.75 8.16 9.59
CA ASN A 146 -22.40 8.23 11.01
C ASN A 146 -23.37 7.49 11.95
N ILE A 147 -23.97 6.38 11.47
CA ILE A 147 -24.72 5.47 12.32
C ILE A 147 -23.71 4.64 13.13
N PRO A 148 -23.87 4.50 14.46
CA PRO A 148 -22.90 3.84 15.32
C PRO A 148 -22.92 2.32 15.11
N ILE A 149 -22.17 1.84 14.13
CA ILE A 149 -22.01 0.42 13.81
C ILE A 149 -20.54 0.04 13.74
N THR A 150 -20.21 -1.16 14.24
CA THR A 150 -18.86 -1.68 14.16
C THR A 150 -18.47 -2.00 12.72
N ASN A 151 -17.30 -1.50 12.30
CA ASN A 151 -16.74 -1.81 10.98
C ASN A 151 -16.33 -3.29 10.83
N ARG A 152 -16.25 -4.03 11.95
CA ARG A 152 -15.90 -5.46 11.97
C ARG A 152 -16.84 -6.31 11.12
N ILE A 153 -18.15 -6.06 11.18
CA ILE A 153 -19.12 -6.85 10.43
C ILE A 153 -18.90 -6.67 8.93
N HIS A 154 -18.74 -5.41 8.47
CA HIS A 154 -18.41 -5.11 7.08
C HIS A 154 -17.09 -5.77 6.66
N TYR A 155 -16.04 -5.70 7.50
CA TYR A 155 -14.76 -6.34 7.23
C TYR A 155 -14.89 -7.86 7.08
N ASN A 156 -15.61 -8.53 7.99
CA ASN A 156 -15.82 -9.97 7.95
C ASN A 156 -16.48 -10.40 6.63
N ILE A 157 -17.51 -9.66 6.21
CA ILE A 157 -18.22 -9.92 4.94
C ILE A 157 -17.27 -9.69 3.76
N PHE A 158 -16.62 -8.54 3.71
CA PHE A 158 -15.68 -8.20 2.65
C PHE A 158 -14.58 -9.25 2.50
N TYR A 159 -14.02 -9.72 3.61
CA TYR A 159 -12.99 -10.75 3.61
C TYR A 159 -13.47 -12.06 2.99
N CYS A 160 -14.68 -12.51 3.36
CA CYS A 160 -15.25 -13.74 2.80
C CYS A 160 -15.55 -13.59 1.31
N LEU A 161 -16.13 -12.46 0.90
CA LEU A 161 -16.34 -12.13 -0.51
C LEU A 161 -15.02 -12.13 -1.28
N TYR A 162 -13.96 -11.54 -0.71
CA TYR A 162 -12.62 -11.55 -1.31
C TYR A 162 -12.12 -12.97 -1.54
N LEU A 163 -12.21 -13.87 -0.56
CA LEU A 163 -11.77 -15.26 -0.72
C LEU A 163 -12.60 -16.00 -1.78
N MET A 164 -13.91 -15.81 -1.82
CA MET A 164 -14.78 -16.46 -2.81
C MET A 164 -14.40 -16.08 -4.25
N GLU A 165 -14.09 -14.81 -4.47
CA GLU A 165 -13.73 -14.31 -5.79
C GLU A 165 -12.34 -14.72 -6.21
N ASN A 166 -11.42 -14.85 -5.26
CA ASN A 166 -10.02 -15.21 -5.54
C ASN A 166 -9.73 -16.72 -5.43
N SER A 167 -10.66 -17.53 -4.95
CA SER A 167 -10.53 -19.01 -4.89
C SER A 167 -10.95 -19.71 -6.18
N SER A 168 -11.71 -19.03 -7.05
CA SER A 168 -12.34 -19.60 -8.25
C SER A 168 -11.37 -19.95 -9.39
N ALA A 169 -10.06 -19.67 -9.27
CA ALA A 169 -9.03 -20.10 -10.24
C ALA A 169 -8.41 -21.47 -9.93
N THR A 170 -9.06 -22.31 -9.11
CA THR A 170 -8.53 -23.62 -8.72
C THR A 170 -9.08 -24.78 -9.58
N MET A 171 -9.74 -24.50 -10.72
CA MET A 171 -10.25 -25.55 -11.62
C MET A 171 -10.12 -25.09 -13.09
N GLN A 172 -8.99 -25.43 -13.72
CA GLN A 172 -8.86 -25.98 -15.08
C GLN A 172 -7.37 -26.04 -15.43
N PRO A 173 -6.76 -27.24 -15.59
CA PRO A 173 -5.54 -27.34 -16.37
C PRO A 173 -5.96 -27.08 -17.82
N VAL A 174 -5.53 -25.96 -18.37
CA VAL A 174 -5.50 -25.79 -19.82
C VAL A 174 -4.37 -26.71 -20.30
N GLU A 175 -4.74 -27.78 -20.99
CA GLU A 175 -3.80 -28.59 -21.76
C GLU A 175 -3.18 -27.70 -22.84
N GLU A 176 -2.04 -27.08 -22.53
CA GLU A 176 -1.10 -26.62 -23.56
C GLU A 176 -0.21 -27.81 -23.93
N GLU A 177 -0.51 -28.41 -25.08
CA GLU A 177 0.36 -29.34 -25.78
C GLU A 177 1.70 -28.65 -26.09
N ILE A 178 2.70 -28.92 -25.25
CA ILE A 178 4.10 -28.78 -25.62
C ILE A 178 4.76 -30.13 -25.44
N MET A 179 4.79 -30.92 -26.52
CA MET A 179 5.76 -32.00 -26.67
C MET A 179 7.16 -31.37 -26.66
N THR A 180 7.97 -31.60 -25.62
CA THR A 180 9.41 -31.86 -25.77
C THR A 180 10.06 -32.38 -24.48
N SER A 181 10.71 -33.53 -24.64
CA SER A 181 11.72 -34.20 -23.81
C SER A 181 11.46 -34.46 -22.32
N ARG A 182 11.12 -35.72 -22.05
CA ARG A 182 11.41 -36.44 -20.80
C ARG A 182 12.92 -36.47 -20.54
N CYS A 183 13.44 -35.59 -19.68
CA CYS A 183 14.64 -35.88 -18.89
C CYS A 183 14.78 -34.89 -17.73
N ARG A 184 15.08 -35.41 -16.53
CA ARG A 184 15.24 -34.73 -15.23
C ARG A 184 13.96 -34.59 -14.39
N GLN A 185 13.38 -35.73 -14.03
CA GLN A 185 12.80 -35.86 -12.70
C GLN A 185 13.95 -35.96 -11.68
N ASP A 186 13.70 -35.44 -10.49
CA ASP A 186 14.54 -35.46 -9.28
C ASP A 186 15.57 -34.32 -9.17
N LEU A 187 15.10 -33.12 -8.78
CA LEU A 187 15.75 -32.24 -7.79
C LEU A 187 14.92 -30.94 -7.60
N TRP A 188 14.45 -30.75 -6.36
CA TRP A 188 13.82 -29.55 -5.76
C TRP A 188 12.29 -29.42 -5.87
N ASN A 189 11.58 -30.13 -4.97
CA ASN A 189 10.25 -29.73 -4.54
C ASN A 189 10.34 -28.48 -3.65
N CYS A 190 10.41 -27.29 -4.27
CA CYS A 190 9.91 -26.08 -3.63
C CYS A 190 8.40 -26.03 -3.88
N PRO A 191 7.54 -25.87 -2.85
CA PRO A 191 6.11 -25.74 -3.08
C PRO A 191 5.86 -24.58 -4.03
N GLU A 192 5.15 -24.85 -5.13
CA GLU A 192 4.82 -23.87 -6.15
C GLU A 192 4.05 -22.72 -5.49
N ILE A 193 4.67 -21.54 -5.43
CA ILE A 193 4.08 -20.37 -4.77
C ILE A 193 2.84 -19.95 -5.57
N LYS A 194 1.65 -20.25 -5.04
CA LYS A 194 0.39 -19.84 -5.67
C LYS A 194 0.27 -18.31 -5.61
N LEU A 195 0.30 -17.68 -6.78
CA LEU A 195 0.17 -16.23 -6.91
C LEU A 195 -1.28 -15.79 -6.74
N THR A 196 -1.49 -14.60 -6.17
CA THR A 196 -2.82 -13.97 -6.14
C THR A 196 -3.20 -13.45 -7.52
N HIS A 197 -4.49 -13.20 -7.75
CA HIS A 197 -4.95 -12.54 -8.97
C HIS A 197 -4.31 -11.16 -9.17
N GLU A 198 -4.04 -10.44 -8.08
CA GLU A 198 -3.36 -9.15 -8.11
C GLU A 198 -1.91 -9.28 -8.59
N GLN A 199 -1.17 -10.27 -8.07
CA GLN A 199 0.17 -10.60 -8.53
C GLN A 199 0.15 -11.06 -9.98
N GLN A 200 -0.79 -11.93 -10.36
CA GLN A 200 -0.90 -12.41 -11.74
C GLN A 200 -1.18 -11.27 -12.74
N ARG A 201 -2.01 -10.29 -12.37
CA ARG A 201 -2.25 -9.09 -13.20
C ARG A 201 -0.97 -8.29 -13.43
N ILE A 202 -0.13 -8.15 -12.41
CA ILE A 202 1.19 -7.50 -12.54
C ILE A 202 2.09 -8.32 -13.47
N LEU A 203 2.14 -9.65 -13.28
CA LEU A 203 2.96 -10.54 -14.13
C LEU A 203 2.46 -10.61 -15.58
N ASN A 204 1.19 -10.33 -15.85
CA ASN A 204 0.64 -10.29 -17.20
C ASN A 204 0.96 -8.98 -17.93
N HIS A 205 1.48 -7.97 -17.24
CA HIS A 205 1.93 -6.71 -17.82
C HIS A 205 3.39 -6.82 -18.26
N LYS A 206 3.66 -6.99 -19.56
CA LYS A 206 5.03 -6.86 -20.09
C LYS A 206 5.40 -5.38 -20.12
N ILE A 207 6.45 -5.00 -19.41
CA ILE A 207 6.91 -3.61 -19.32
C ILE A 207 7.51 -3.15 -20.65
N GLU A 208 7.19 -1.92 -21.07
CA GLU A 208 7.74 -1.29 -22.26
C GLU A 208 8.60 -0.05 -21.90
N PRO A 209 9.56 0.36 -22.75
CA PRO A 209 10.33 1.58 -22.55
C PRO A 209 9.44 2.81 -22.33
N GLY A 210 9.83 3.68 -21.39
CA GLY A 210 9.06 4.87 -21.02
C GLY A 210 7.82 4.62 -20.15
N GLN A 211 7.40 3.37 -19.91
CA GLN A 211 6.31 3.09 -19.00
C GLN A 211 6.74 3.23 -17.54
N ILE A 212 5.90 3.90 -16.75
CA ILE A 212 6.02 3.98 -15.30
C ILE A 212 4.85 3.21 -14.68
N VAL A 213 5.14 2.09 -14.04
CA VAL A 213 4.19 1.22 -13.36
C VAL A 213 4.32 1.40 -11.86
N LYS A 214 3.21 1.67 -11.17
CA LYS A 214 3.16 1.74 -9.70
C LYS A 214 2.47 0.51 -9.15
N ILE A 215 3.10 -0.14 -8.18
CA ILE A 215 2.53 -1.24 -7.40
C ILE A 215 2.36 -0.74 -5.97
N MET A 216 1.14 -0.32 -5.64
CA MET A 216 0.75 0.11 -4.29
C MET A 216 0.42 -1.12 -3.45
N ALA A 217 1.25 -1.41 -2.47
CA ALA A 217 1.19 -2.64 -1.71
C ALA A 217 0.98 -2.37 -0.22
N PHE A 218 0.17 -3.18 0.44
CA PHE A 218 0.14 -3.15 1.91
C PHE A 218 1.26 -4.00 2.53
N ALA A 219 1.43 -3.85 3.84
CA ALA A 219 2.33 -4.65 4.66
C ALA A 219 2.17 -6.17 4.41
N GLY A 220 3.28 -6.85 4.16
CA GLY A 220 3.31 -8.32 4.08
C GLY A 220 2.73 -8.93 2.80
N THR A 221 2.39 -8.13 1.79
CA THR A 221 1.72 -8.58 0.56
C THR A 221 2.63 -9.20 -0.51
N GLY A 222 3.92 -9.40 -0.19
CA GLY A 222 4.85 -10.04 -1.11
C GLY A 222 5.42 -9.15 -2.21
N LYS A 223 5.65 -7.85 -1.95
CA LYS A 223 6.28 -6.88 -2.88
C LYS A 223 7.52 -7.44 -3.61
N THR A 224 8.57 -7.76 -2.85
CA THR A 224 9.82 -8.28 -3.39
C THR A 224 9.63 -9.64 -4.08
N SER A 225 8.80 -10.52 -3.51
CA SER A 225 8.47 -11.82 -4.13
C SER A 225 7.77 -11.65 -5.48
N THR A 226 6.91 -10.64 -5.62
CA THR A 226 6.24 -10.31 -6.88
C THR A 226 7.23 -9.85 -7.92
N LEU A 227 8.20 -9.00 -7.55
CA LEU A 227 9.29 -8.59 -8.45
C LEU A 227 10.19 -9.75 -8.87
N VAL A 228 10.49 -10.69 -7.96
CA VAL A 228 11.27 -11.90 -8.28
C VAL A 228 10.54 -12.72 -9.33
N LYS A 229 9.24 -13.00 -9.10
CA LYS A 229 8.42 -13.75 -10.05
C LYS A 229 8.20 -13.03 -11.38
N TYR A 230 8.16 -11.70 -11.36
CA TYR A 230 8.15 -10.89 -12.57
C TYR A 230 9.44 -11.08 -13.39
N ALA A 231 10.60 -10.99 -12.75
CA ALA A 231 11.89 -11.18 -13.42
C ALA A 231 12.11 -12.62 -13.92
N GLU A 232 11.62 -13.62 -13.20
CA GLU A 232 11.64 -15.03 -13.64
C GLU A 232 10.79 -15.23 -14.90
N LYS A 233 9.60 -14.61 -14.96
CA LYS A 233 8.70 -14.72 -16.12
C LYS A 233 9.27 -14.06 -17.39
N PHE A 234 9.92 -12.91 -17.23
CA PHE A 234 10.54 -12.17 -18.34
C PHE A 234 12.06 -12.36 -18.33
N ALA A 235 12.49 -13.63 -18.43
CA ALA A 235 13.91 -14.02 -18.37
C ALA A 235 14.74 -13.49 -19.56
N ASP A 236 14.08 -13.06 -20.64
CA ASP A 236 14.66 -12.40 -21.81
C ASP A 236 15.09 -10.95 -21.55
N LEU A 237 14.54 -10.31 -20.50
CA LEU A 237 14.80 -8.92 -20.16
C LEU A 237 15.84 -8.79 -19.04
N ASN A 238 16.59 -7.69 -19.06
CA ASN A 238 17.56 -7.33 -18.03
C ASN A 238 16.98 -6.26 -17.10
N PHE A 239 17.10 -6.49 -15.79
CA PHE A 239 16.52 -5.62 -14.78
C PHE A 239 17.56 -5.05 -13.83
N LEU A 240 17.32 -3.82 -13.37
CA LEU A 240 18.04 -3.23 -12.24
C LEU A 240 17.11 -3.13 -11.04
N TYR A 241 17.40 -3.88 -9.98
CA TYR A 241 16.73 -3.75 -8.69
C TYR A 241 17.48 -2.75 -7.81
N VAL A 242 16.79 -1.67 -7.45
CA VAL A 242 17.27 -0.62 -6.54
C VAL A 242 16.37 -0.50 -5.32
N THR A 243 17.01 -0.32 -4.17
CA THR A 243 16.32 -0.14 -2.88
C THR A 243 17.11 0.82 -1.99
N PHE A 244 16.42 1.39 -1.00
CA PHE A 244 17.02 2.28 -0.01
C PHE A 244 17.94 1.55 0.97
N ASN A 245 17.56 0.34 1.40
CA ASN A 245 18.23 -0.38 2.49
C ASN A 245 19.21 -1.43 1.98
N LYS A 246 20.43 -1.43 2.53
CA LYS A 246 21.46 -2.43 2.19
C LYS A 246 21.00 -3.87 2.44
N ALA A 247 20.29 -4.12 3.54
CA ALA A 247 19.74 -5.44 3.85
C ALA A 247 18.75 -5.94 2.79
N ALA A 248 17.93 -5.05 2.21
CA ALA A 248 17.02 -5.41 1.12
C ALA A 248 17.79 -5.72 -0.17
N ALA A 249 18.84 -4.94 -0.49
CA ALA A 249 19.69 -5.21 -1.65
C ALA A 249 20.44 -6.54 -1.53
N ASP A 250 20.97 -6.85 -0.34
CA ASP A 250 21.70 -8.10 -0.11
C ASP A 250 20.78 -9.32 -0.10
N ARG A 251 19.56 -9.19 0.46
CA ARG A 251 18.51 -10.21 0.29
C ARG A 251 18.10 -10.35 -1.17
N GLY A 252 17.98 -9.25 -1.90
CA GLY A 252 17.69 -9.25 -3.33
C GLY A 252 18.69 -10.12 -4.11
N LYS A 253 19.99 -9.95 -3.87
CA LYS A 253 21.05 -10.74 -4.53
C LYS A 253 20.91 -12.25 -4.32
N SER A 254 20.32 -12.70 -3.20
CA SER A 254 20.14 -14.13 -2.94
C SER A 254 18.86 -14.72 -3.52
N VAL A 255 17.87 -13.90 -3.86
CA VAL A 255 16.53 -14.37 -4.31
C VAL A 255 16.20 -14.03 -5.76
N PHE A 256 16.77 -12.98 -6.33
CA PHE A 256 16.50 -12.61 -7.72
C PHE A 256 17.25 -13.51 -8.72
N PRO A 257 16.66 -13.77 -9.90
CA PRO A 257 17.34 -14.48 -10.99
C PRO A 257 18.52 -13.67 -11.56
N ARG A 258 19.35 -14.35 -12.38
CA ARG A 258 20.63 -13.81 -12.89
C ARG A 258 20.48 -12.58 -13.80
N ASN A 259 19.32 -12.39 -14.40
CA ASN A 259 19.00 -11.23 -15.22
C ASN A 259 18.70 -9.95 -14.41
N VAL A 260 18.83 -9.99 -13.07
CA VAL A 260 18.60 -8.84 -12.20
C VAL A 260 19.87 -8.41 -11.48
N THR A 261 20.27 -7.16 -11.67
CA THR A 261 21.35 -6.54 -10.90
C THR A 261 20.79 -5.87 -9.65
N CYS A 262 21.21 -6.28 -8.46
CA CYS A 262 20.72 -5.74 -7.18
C CYS A 262 21.69 -4.73 -6.55
N LYS A 263 21.25 -3.49 -6.34
CA LYS A 263 22.05 -2.38 -5.80
C LYS A 263 21.24 -1.48 -4.86
N THR A 264 21.92 -0.66 -4.06
CA THR A 264 21.31 0.53 -3.46
C THR A 264 21.62 1.77 -4.29
N PHE A 265 20.79 2.81 -4.21
CA PHE A 265 21.06 4.10 -4.88
C PHE A 265 22.44 4.66 -4.53
N HIS A 266 22.77 4.67 -3.23
CA HIS A 266 24.10 5.08 -2.77
C HIS A 266 25.23 4.21 -3.33
N SER A 267 25.01 2.90 -3.54
CA SER A 267 26.05 2.04 -4.13
C SER A 267 26.31 2.33 -5.61
N LEU A 268 25.28 2.73 -6.37
CA LEU A 268 25.41 3.17 -7.77
C LEU A 268 26.20 4.49 -7.81
N ALA A 269 25.76 5.48 -7.03
CA ALA A 269 26.42 6.77 -6.94
C ALA A 269 27.86 6.67 -6.40
N PHE A 270 28.13 5.75 -5.48
CA PHE A 270 29.46 5.52 -4.95
C PHE A 270 30.42 4.98 -6.02
N GLY A 271 29.94 4.10 -6.91
CA GLY A 271 30.74 3.58 -8.02
C GLY A 271 31.16 4.68 -9.00
N SER A 272 30.25 5.62 -9.29
CA SER A 272 30.48 6.69 -10.26
C SER A 272 31.23 7.91 -9.70
N VAL A 273 30.87 8.36 -8.49
CA VAL A 273 31.36 9.62 -7.89
C VAL A 273 32.08 9.36 -6.58
N GLY A 274 31.49 8.57 -5.68
CA GLY A 274 31.97 8.41 -4.31
C GLY A 274 33.39 7.82 -4.19
N ARG A 275 33.80 6.94 -5.12
CA ARG A 275 35.14 6.34 -5.13
C ARG A 275 36.25 7.39 -5.21
N SER A 276 36.14 8.35 -6.13
CA SER A 276 37.13 9.44 -6.29
C SER A 276 37.29 10.28 -5.01
N TYR A 277 36.18 10.56 -4.31
CA TYR A 277 36.21 11.28 -3.03
C TYR A 277 36.82 10.43 -1.90
N LYS A 278 36.57 9.11 -1.90
CA LYS A 278 37.17 8.18 -0.93
C LYS A 278 38.69 8.13 -1.10
N ASP A 279 39.17 7.96 -2.33
CA ASP A 279 40.60 7.80 -2.64
C ASP A 279 41.39 9.08 -2.31
N LYS A 280 40.76 10.25 -2.46
CA LYS A 280 41.32 11.55 -2.04
C LYS A 280 41.19 11.81 -0.52
N GLY A 281 40.48 10.97 0.22
CA GLY A 281 40.22 11.13 1.65
C GLY A 281 39.28 12.28 2.01
N LYS A 282 38.49 12.77 1.04
CA LYS A 282 37.45 13.80 1.23
C LYS A 282 36.06 13.22 1.51
N LEU A 283 35.90 11.91 1.54
CA LEU A 283 34.62 11.28 1.83
C LEU A 283 34.37 11.17 3.35
N ASN A 284 33.17 11.51 3.79
CA ASN A 284 32.64 11.20 5.11
C ASN A 284 31.45 10.23 4.98
N PHE A 285 31.56 9.05 5.58
CA PHE A 285 30.47 8.06 5.55
C PHE A 285 29.29 8.46 6.43
N SER A 286 29.50 9.39 7.35
CA SER A 286 28.50 9.94 8.26
C SER A 286 28.00 11.30 7.78
N LYS A 287 26.88 11.75 8.36
CA LYS A 287 26.44 13.15 8.24
C LYS A 287 27.53 14.08 8.76
N MET A 288 27.65 15.25 8.14
CA MET A 288 28.50 16.33 8.64
C MET A 288 28.03 16.72 10.05
N SER A 289 28.96 16.77 11.01
CA SER A 289 28.60 17.18 12.35
C SER A 289 28.38 18.70 12.38
N VAL A 290 27.39 19.15 13.17
CA VAL A 290 27.15 20.58 13.42
C VAL A 290 28.42 21.25 13.95
N TYR A 291 29.19 20.53 14.77
CA TYR A 291 30.49 20.98 15.26
C TYR A 291 31.47 21.25 14.11
N SER A 292 31.63 20.32 13.16
CA SER A 292 32.49 20.53 12.00
C SER A 292 32.05 21.73 11.17
N ILE A 293 30.75 21.86 10.89
CA ILE A 293 30.18 22.99 10.12
C ILE A 293 30.44 24.32 10.83
N SER A 294 30.38 24.35 12.17
CA SER A 294 30.61 25.57 12.95
C SER A 294 31.99 26.21 12.70
N PHE A 295 33.02 25.42 12.35
CA PHE A 295 34.34 25.94 11.99
C PHE A 295 34.46 26.41 10.53
N LEU A 296 33.51 26.05 9.67
CA LEU A 296 33.50 26.42 8.25
C LEU A 296 32.70 27.70 7.98
N ILE A 297 31.85 28.08 8.93
CA ILE A 297 30.98 29.27 8.88
C ILE A 297 31.83 30.53 9.05
N GLN A 298 31.56 31.51 8.19
CA GLN A 298 32.28 32.78 8.17
C GLN A 298 31.48 33.89 8.88
N TYR A 299 30.15 33.86 8.80
CA TYR A 299 29.30 34.90 9.37
C TYR A 299 29.02 34.64 10.86
N ARG A 300 29.67 35.42 11.73
CA ARG A 300 29.62 35.23 13.19
C ARG A 300 28.66 36.17 13.93
N GLU A 301 28.01 37.09 13.22
CA GLU A 301 27.13 38.08 13.85
C GLU A 301 25.67 37.59 13.93
N GLY A 302 24.89 38.15 14.86
CA GLY A 302 23.43 38.00 14.94
C GLY A 302 22.88 36.68 15.52
N GLN A 303 23.60 35.57 15.45
CA GLN A 303 23.13 34.27 15.97
C GLN A 303 24.26 33.41 16.54
N SER A 304 23.91 32.52 17.48
CA SER A 304 24.84 31.50 17.98
C SER A 304 25.39 30.65 16.84
N LEU A 305 26.71 30.46 16.82
CA LEU A 305 27.43 29.68 15.82
C LEU A 305 26.87 28.25 15.66
N PHE A 306 26.47 27.60 16.76
CA PHE A 306 25.89 26.26 16.72
C PHE A 306 24.48 26.24 16.12
N ILE A 307 23.69 27.28 16.36
CA ILE A 307 22.37 27.40 15.76
C ILE A 307 22.52 27.60 14.25
N ARG A 308 23.43 28.49 13.83
CA ARG A 308 23.71 28.71 12.41
C ARG A 308 24.25 27.46 11.73
N ALA A 309 25.20 26.78 12.36
CA ALA A 309 25.71 25.50 11.88
C ALA A 309 24.61 24.46 11.71
N LYS A 310 23.61 24.44 12.61
CA LYS A 310 22.46 23.54 12.49
C LYS A 310 21.54 23.92 11.34
N THR A 311 21.25 25.21 11.13
CA THR A 311 20.41 25.68 10.02
C THR A 311 21.11 25.46 8.68
N VAL A 312 22.39 25.80 8.55
CA VAL A 312 23.23 25.53 7.36
C VAL A 312 23.32 24.03 7.07
N SER A 313 23.55 23.20 8.10
CA SER A 313 23.52 21.73 7.95
C SER A 313 22.19 21.25 7.38
N LYS A 314 21.08 21.80 7.88
CA LYS A 314 19.75 21.41 7.42
C LYS A 314 19.47 21.89 5.99
N THR A 315 19.96 23.08 5.63
CA THR A 315 19.91 23.61 4.25
C THR A 315 20.61 22.67 3.28
N LEU A 316 21.83 22.21 3.61
CA LEU A 316 22.57 21.23 2.81
C LEU A 316 21.82 19.89 2.70
N GLU A 317 21.29 19.37 3.81
CA GLU A 317 20.50 18.12 3.79
C GLU A 317 19.25 18.23 2.88
N ASN A 318 18.53 19.34 2.97
CA ASN A 318 17.34 19.58 2.16
C ASN A 318 17.72 19.70 0.67
N PHE A 319 18.83 20.37 0.34
CA PHE A 319 19.36 20.43 -1.02
C PHE A 319 19.80 19.06 -1.55
N PHE A 320 20.46 18.24 -0.73
CA PHE A 320 20.86 16.88 -1.15
C PHE A 320 19.65 15.97 -1.42
N ALA A 321 18.52 16.24 -0.78
CA ALA A 321 17.27 15.50 -0.98
C ALA A 321 16.40 16.07 -2.12
N SER A 322 16.64 17.29 -2.60
CA SER A 322 15.82 17.96 -3.63
C SER A 322 16.29 17.65 -5.05
N PRO A 323 15.44 17.85 -6.09
CA PRO A 323 15.87 17.72 -7.49
C PRO A 323 16.68 18.93 -7.98
N ASP A 324 16.66 20.04 -7.24
CA ASP A 324 17.17 21.36 -7.65
C ASP A 324 18.66 21.37 -7.99
N GLU A 325 19.05 22.11 -9.02
CA GLU A 325 20.46 22.16 -9.46
C GLU A 325 21.34 22.99 -8.53
N GLU A 326 20.77 24.00 -7.88
CA GLU A 326 21.46 24.97 -7.04
C GLU A 326 20.76 25.19 -5.69
N ILE A 327 21.53 25.59 -4.68
CA ILE A 327 20.99 25.88 -3.34
C ILE A 327 20.21 27.20 -3.37
N CYS A 328 18.92 27.15 -3.08
CA CYS A 328 18.03 28.31 -2.91
C CYS A 328 17.44 28.43 -1.49
N GLU A 329 16.71 29.53 -1.23
CA GLU A 329 16.08 29.83 0.07
C GLU A 329 15.03 28.79 0.51
N GLU A 330 14.42 28.05 -0.42
CA GLU A 330 13.44 26.99 -0.10
C GLU A 330 14.08 25.79 0.61
N HIS A 331 15.40 25.60 0.48
CA HIS A 331 16.12 24.56 1.22
C HIS A 331 16.31 24.92 2.70
N THR A 332 16.16 26.20 3.08
CA THR A 332 16.36 26.62 4.46
C THR A 332 15.20 26.15 5.35
N PRO A 333 15.47 25.73 6.61
CA PRO A 333 14.39 25.37 7.52
C PRO A 333 13.52 26.59 7.83
N VAL A 334 12.21 26.40 7.97
CA VAL A 334 11.28 27.48 8.37
C VAL A 334 11.45 27.83 9.85
N TRP A 335 11.75 26.82 10.67
CA TRP A 335 11.85 26.93 12.13
C TRP A 335 13.16 26.35 12.65
N PHE A 336 13.69 26.93 13.71
CA PHE A 336 14.82 26.39 14.45
C PHE A 336 14.57 26.48 15.96
N LYS A 337 15.28 25.65 16.73
CA LYS A 337 15.25 25.68 18.19
C LYS A 337 16.38 26.57 18.70
N ASN A 338 16.04 27.63 19.43
CA ASN A 338 17.02 28.58 19.98
C ASN A 338 17.74 28.03 21.23
N THR A 339 18.66 28.81 21.79
CA THR A 339 19.46 28.40 22.97
C THR A 339 18.63 28.18 24.24
N ARG A 340 17.42 28.74 24.32
CA ARG A 340 16.47 28.56 25.43
C ARG A 340 15.52 27.38 25.20
N GLY A 341 15.62 26.74 24.04
CA GLY A 341 14.77 25.62 23.65
C GLY A 341 13.43 26.00 23.02
N ASN A 342 13.19 27.28 22.74
CA ASN A 342 11.99 27.74 22.06
C ASN A 342 12.14 27.61 20.54
N MET A 343 11.02 27.42 19.84
CA MET A 343 10.97 27.39 18.38
C MET A 343 10.83 28.80 17.83
N ASP A 344 11.84 29.28 17.13
CA ASP A 344 11.86 30.59 16.47
C ASP A 344 11.81 30.41 14.94
N ARG A 345 11.21 31.38 14.26
CA ARG A 345 11.14 31.40 12.78
C ARG A 345 12.46 31.91 12.21
N VAL A 346 12.96 31.28 11.16
CA VAL A 346 14.12 31.80 10.41
C VAL A 346 13.70 33.04 9.64
N THR A 347 14.37 34.17 9.87
CA THR A 347 14.10 35.43 9.19
C THR A 347 14.57 35.38 7.72
N PRO A 348 14.00 36.20 6.81
CA PRO A 348 14.46 36.26 5.43
C PRO A 348 15.96 36.58 5.30
N GLN A 349 16.50 37.45 6.17
CA GLN A 349 17.93 37.76 6.21
C GLN A 349 18.75 36.52 6.59
N GLU A 350 18.34 35.79 7.63
CA GLU A 350 19.02 34.55 8.03
C GLU A 350 18.92 33.45 6.95
N LYS A 351 17.82 33.40 6.19
CA LYS A 351 17.73 32.48 5.04
C LYS A 351 18.81 32.76 4.01
N LYS A 352 19.03 34.03 3.64
CA LYS A 352 20.07 34.44 2.68
C LYS A 352 21.47 34.05 3.16
N ILE A 353 21.78 34.35 4.42
CA ILE A 353 23.05 33.98 5.04
C ILE A 353 23.24 32.45 5.01
N ASN A 354 22.23 31.69 5.44
CA ASN A 354 22.31 30.22 5.43
C ASN A 354 22.55 29.64 4.03
N VAL A 355 21.96 30.25 2.99
CA VAL A 355 22.15 29.83 1.60
C VAL A 355 23.57 30.15 1.13
N GLU A 356 24.08 31.35 1.38
CA GLU A 356 25.44 31.76 1.01
C GLU A 356 26.49 30.85 1.66
N GLU A 357 26.36 30.59 2.96
CA GLU A 357 27.27 29.70 3.68
C GLU A 357 27.17 28.25 3.20
N ALA A 358 25.96 27.75 2.93
CA ALA A 358 25.77 26.42 2.38
C ALA A 358 26.38 26.30 0.97
N LYS A 359 26.25 27.32 0.12
CA LYS A 359 26.87 27.37 -1.21
C LYS A 359 28.40 27.34 -1.12
N GLU A 360 28.97 28.10 -0.21
CA GLU A 360 30.42 28.13 -0.01
C GLU A 360 30.94 26.77 0.48
N ILE A 361 30.29 26.18 1.48
CA ILE A 361 30.62 24.83 1.95
C ILE A 361 30.49 23.81 0.81
N TRP A 362 29.42 23.88 0.03
CA TRP A 362 29.18 22.98 -1.11
C TRP A 362 30.26 23.13 -2.19
N ARG A 363 30.63 24.36 -2.53
CA ARG A 363 31.71 24.67 -3.49
C ARG A 363 33.03 24.04 -3.05
N ASN A 364 33.40 24.20 -1.78
CA ASN A 364 34.62 23.64 -1.22
C ASN A 364 34.54 22.11 -1.03
N MET A 365 33.35 21.54 -0.80
CA MET A 365 33.16 20.08 -0.82
C MET A 365 33.47 19.52 -2.20
N LYS A 366 32.96 20.16 -3.28
CA LYS A 366 33.17 19.73 -4.66
C LYS A 366 34.64 19.72 -5.08
N ASP A 367 35.42 20.69 -4.63
CA ASP A 367 36.83 20.82 -4.99
C ASP A 367 37.68 19.68 -4.39
N LEU A 368 38.07 18.71 -5.20
CA LEU A 368 38.85 17.55 -4.78
C LEU A 368 40.29 17.89 -4.37
N ASN A 369 40.84 19.02 -4.81
CA ASN A 369 42.25 19.37 -4.64
C ASN A 369 42.49 20.64 -3.81
N GLY A 370 41.50 21.50 -3.64
CA GLY A 370 41.66 22.80 -2.98
C GLY A 370 41.63 22.81 -1.44
N ASP A 371 41.35 21.67 -0.79
CA ASP A 371 41.26 21.57 0.67
C ASP A 371 42.35 20.66 1.24
N VAL A 372 43.54 21.24 1.42
CA VAL A 372 44.74 20.55 1.93
C VAL A 372 44.49 19.93 3.30
N GLU A 373 43.72 20.60 4.16
CA GLU A 373 43.39 20.16 5.51
C GLU A 373 42.19 19.20 5.56
N LYS A 374 41.52 18.97 4.42
CA LYS A 374 40.37 18.06 4.26
C LYS A 374 39.23 18.35 5.25
N ARG A 375 38.99 19.63 5.56
CA ARG A 375 37.91 20.10 6.45
C ARG A 375 36.53 19.95 5.80
N TYR A 376 36.43 20.15 4.49
CA TYR A 376 35.21 20.08 3.69
C TYR A 376 34.97 18.68 3.14
N LYS A 377 34.59 17.75 4.03
CA LYS A 377 34.31 16.37 3.64
C LYS A 377 32.92 16.23 3.04
N LEU A 378 32.83 15.51 1.93
CA LEU A 378 31.57 15.20 1.25
C LEU A 378 30.84 14.05 1.98
N PRO A 379 29.61 14.25 2.48
CA PRO A 379 28.82 13.18 3.08
C PRO A 379 28.25 12.23 2.00
N CYS A 380 27.69 11.09 2.43
CA CYS A 380 27.09 10.13 1.50
C CYS A 380 26.00 10.72 0.61
N ASP A 381 25.11 11.53 1.18
CA ASP A 381 24.05 12.20 0.41
C ASP A 381 24.62 13.29 -0.52
N GLY A 382 25.82 13.80 -0.22
CA GLY A 382 26.53 14.76 -1.07
C GLY A 382 27.03 14.15 -2.38
N TYR A 383 27.65 12.95 -2.36
CA TYR A 383 28.03 12.31 -3.63
C TYR A 383 26.81 11.78 -4.39
N LEU A 384 25.74 11.40 -3.68
CA LEU A 384 24.48 11.05 -4.33
C LEU A 384 23.90 12.27 -5.06
N LYS A 385 23.96 13.46 -4.44
CA LYS A 385 23.57 14.71 -5.09
C LYS A 385 24.43 15.01 -6.31
N LEU A 386 25.76 14.89 -6.23
CA LEU A 386 26.63 15.05 -7.40
C LEU A 386 26.30 14.07 -8.53
N TRP A 387 25.99 12.83 -8.17
CA TRP A 387 25.55 11.84 -9.16
C TRP A 387 24.22 12.22 -9.78
N GLN A 388 23.22 12.67 -9.00
CA GLN A 388 21.96 13.19 -9.54
C GLN A 388 22.18 14.37 -10.50
N LEU A 389 23.01 15.33 -10.12
CA LEU A 389 23.33 16.50 -10.95
C LEU A 389 24.06 16.13 -12.25
N SER A 390 24.77 15.00 -12.28
CA SER A 390 25.37 14.48 -13.52
C SER A 390 24.37 13.91 -14.53
N LYS A 391 23.07 13.84 -14.16
CA LYS A 391 21.97 13.29 -14.97
C LYS A 391 22.31 11.89 -15.52
N PRO A 392 22.54 10.92 -14.63
CA PRO A 392 23.12 9.64 -15.00
C PRO A 392 22.11 8.83 -15.82
N GLN A 393 22.62 8.10 -16.81
CA GLN A 393 21.83 7.17 -17.61
C GLN A 393 22.19 5.74 -17.22
N LEU A 394 21.22 5.00 -16.71
CA LEU A 394 21.32 3.61 -16.28
C LEU A 394 21.07 2.70 -17.49
N SER A 395 22.04 2.65 -18.40
CA SER A 395 21.97 1.83 -19.61
C SER A 395 22.16 0.33 -19.34
N GLY A 396 21.73 -0.50 -20.29
CA GLY A 396 21.86 -1.96 -20.22
C GLY A 396 20.73 -2.66 -19.46
N TYR A 397 19.64 -1.95 -19.14
CA TYR A 397 18.45 -2.51 -18.49
C TYR A 397 17.19 -2.16 -19.28
N ASP A 398 16.30 -3.13 -19.40
CA ASP A 398 14.97 -2.96 -20.01
C ASP A 398 13.98 -2.33 -19.03
N ALA A 399 14.15 -2.61 -17.72
CA ALA A 399 13.42 -1.90 -16.67
C ALA A 399 14.16 -1.82 -15.33
N ILE A 400 13.79 -0.82 -14.53
CA ILE A 400 14.28 -0.58 -13.18
C ILE A 400 13.17 -0.89 -12.18
N PHE A 401 13.47 -1.75 -11.20
CA PHE A 401 12.60 -2.00 -10.06
C PHE A 401 13.04 -1.13 -8.89
N VAL A 402 12.15 -0.27 -8.40
CA VAL A 402 12.39 0.54 -7.20
C VAL A 402 11.55 -0.01 -6.06
N ASP A 403 12.20 -0.64 -5.09
CA ASP A 403 11.55 -1.19 -3.89
C ASP A 403 11.63 -0.20 -2.73
N GLU A 404 10.59 -0.20 -1.90
CA GLU A 404 10.33 0.83 -0.88
C GLU A 404 10.33 2.26 -1.47
N ALA A 405 9.71 2.41 -2.65
CA ALA A 405 9.71 3.68 -3.38
C ALA A 405 9.09 4.85 -2.59
N GLN A 406 8.26 4.59 -1.58
CA GLN A 406 7.70 5.63 -0.71
C GLN A 406 8.78 6.37 0.07
N ASP A 407 9.91 5.72 0.37
CA ASP A 407 11.00 6.28 1.18
C ASP A 407 12.09 6.96 0.33
N CYS A 408 11.91 7.03 -0.99
CA CYS A 408 12.82 7.72 -1.88
C CYS A 408 12.71 9.25 -1.72
N THR A 409 13.85 9.93 -1.74
CA THR A 409 13.90 11.40 -1.78
C THR A 409 13.57 11.90 -3.19
N PRO A 410 13.10 13.15 -3.33
CA PRO A 410 12.93 13.78 -4.64
C PRO A 410 14.17 13.70 -5.55
N ALA A 411 15.39 13.82 -5.00
CA ALA A 411 16.64 13.63 -5.73
C ALA A 411 16.77 12.23 -6.33
N ILE A 412 16.42 11.19 -5.58
CA ILE A 412 16.42 9.80 -6.08
C ILE A 412 15.36 9.63 -7.17
N MET A 413 14.17 10.21 -6.98
CA MET A 413 13.10 10.12 -7.97
C MET A 413 13.44 10.87 -9.26
N ASP A 414 14.18 11.99 -9.20
CA ASP A 414 14.70 12.68 -10.38
C ASP A 414 15.64 11.79 -11.21
N ILE A 415 16.51 11.02 -10.54
CA ILE A 415 17.35 10.01 -11.21
C ILE A 415 16.48 8.92 -11.84
N VAL A 416 15.53 8.34 -11.09
CA VAL A 416 14.70 7.24 -11.61
C VAL A 416 13.82 7.68 -12.77
N CYS A 417 13.15 8.82 -12.68
CA CYS A 417 12.20 9.30 -13.68
C CYS A 417 12.88 9.87 -14.94
N SER A 418 14.19 10.11 -14.92
CA SER A 418 14.97 10.55 -16.09
C SER A 418 15.49 9.39 -16.94
N GLN A 419 15.18 8.13 -16.57
CA GLN A 419 15.58 6.94 -17.33
C GLN A 419 14.61 6.67 -18.48
N THR A 420 15.15 6.17 -19.60
CA THR A 420 14.36 5.89 -20.81
C THR A 420 13.74 4.49 -20.83
N CYS A 421 14.23 3.58 -19.99
CA CYS A 421 13.73 2.22 -19.84
C CYS A 421 12.39 2.19 -19.07
N GLY A 422 11.81 1.00 -18.93
CA GLY A 422 10.63 0.81 -18.07
C GLY A 422 10.96 1.06 -16.59
N ILE A 423 9.98 1.51 -15.81
CA ILE A 423 10.13 1.76 -14.37
C ILE A 423 9.00 1.08 -13.62
N ILE A 424 9.33 0.22 -12.65
CA ILE A 424 8.37 -0.41 -11.74
C ILE A 424 8.65 0.07 -10.32
N LEU A 425 7.77 0.92 -9.79
CA LEU A 425 7.83 1.43 -8.43
C LEU A 425 6.95 0.56 -7.53
N VAL A 426 7.53 -0.09 -6.52
CA VAL A 426 6.78 -0.88 -5.52
C VAL A 426 7.01 -0.34 -4.12
N GLY A 427 5.94 -0.26 -3.33
CA GLY A 427 6.00 0.36 -2.01
C GLY A 427 4.68 0.37 -1.28
N ASP A 428 4.75 0.65 0.02
CA ASP A 428 3.56 0.88 0.86
C ASP A 428 3.46 2.38 1.18
N PRO A 429 2.54 3.13 0.56
CA PRO A 429 2.40 4.57 0.80
C PRO A 429 1.99 4.87 2.26
N HIS A 430 1.60 3.88 3.04
CA HIS A 430 1.26 4.05 4.45
C HIS A 430 2.42 3.78 5.41
N GLN A 431 3.56 3.28 4.92
CA GLN A 431 4.78 3.00 5.70
C GLN A 431 5.91 4.02 5.49
N LEU A 432 5.62 5.21 4.96
CA LEU A 432 6.59 6.29 4.85
C LEU A 432 7.08 6.72 6.25
N ILE A 433 8.34 6.41 6.57
CA ILE A 433 8.97 6.73 7.87
C ILE A 433 10.25 7.56 7.75
N TYR A 434 10.76 7.78 6.54
CA TYR A 434 12.00 8.54 6.29
C TYR A 434 11.79 10.03 5.96
N THR A 435 10.65 10.63 6.34
CA THR A 435 10.35 12.05 6.09
C THR A 435 11.39 13.01 6.69
N PHE A 436 12.03 12.63 7.81
CA PHE A 436 13.11 13.41 8.41
C PHE A 436 14.36 13.55 7.51
N ARG A 437 14.52 12.67 6.52
CA ARG A 437 15.55 12.73 5.46
C ARG A 437 15.09 13.43 4.19
N GLY A 438 13.88 13.99 4.16
CA GLY A 438 13.30 14.62 2.97
C GLY A 438 12.61 13.65 2.02
N ALA A 439 12.32 12.40 2.44
CA ALA A 439 11.48 11.51 1.65
C ALA A 439 10.05 12.06 1.57
N VAL A 440 9.47 12.00 0.37
CA VAL A 440 8.10 12.48 0.09
C VAL A 440 7.32 11.31 -0.49
N ASN A 441 6.04 11.19 -0.15
CA ASN A 441 5.20 10.11 -0.67
C ASN A 441 4.88 10.32 -2.15
N THR A 442 5.75 9.81 -3.01
CA THR A 442 5.72 10.02 -4.45
C THR A 442 4.64 9.20 -5.16
N PHE A 443 4.04 8.21 -4.48
CA PHE A 443 2.94 7.41 -5.04
C PHE A 443 1.73 8.26 -5.41
N TYR A 444 1.45 9.35 -4.70
CA TYR A 444 0.30 10.21 -4.98
C TYR A 444 0.55 11.28 -6.05
N THR A 445 1.80 11.69 -6.25
CA THR A 445 2.13 12.85 -7.10
C THR A 445 2.79 12.49 -8.42
N LEU A 446 3.47 11.33 -8.51
CA LEU A 446 4.19 10.98 -9.74
C LEU A 446 3.23 10.64 -10.89
N PRO A 447 3.49 11.15 -12.11
CA PRO A 447 2.88 10.61 -13.31
C PRO A 447 3.16 9.11 -13.42
N HIS A 448 2.18 8.36 -13.93
CA HIS A 448 2.31 6.93 -14.12
C HIS A 448 1.41 6.49 -15.27
N THR A 449 1.82 5.41 -15.93
CA THR A 449 1.05 4.77 -17.01
C THR A 449 0.07 3.76 -16.44
N HIS A 450 0.47 3.03 -15.40
CA HIS A 450 -0.31 1.94 -14.83
C HIS A 450 -0.20 1.91 -13.31
N VAL A 451 -1.28 1.44 -12.66
CA VAL A 451 -1.34 1.22 -11.21
C VAL A 451 -1.89 -0.16 -10.92
N TYR A 452 -1.17 -0.88 -10.07
CA TYR A 452 -1.59 -2.14 -9.48
C TYR A 452 -1.63 -2.02 -7.96
N PHE A 453 -2.41 -2.91 -7.35
CA PHE A 453 -2.56 -2.97 -5.91
C PHE A 453 -2.24 -4.38 -5.44
N LEU A 454 -1.55 -4.50 -4.29
CA LEU A 454 -1.37 -5.75 -3.57
C LEU A 454 -2.03 -5.60 -2.19
N THR A 455 -3.08 -6.35 -1.92
CA THR A 455 -3.95 -6.17 -0.74
C THR A 455 -3.93 -7.33 0.24
N GLN A 456 -3.58 -8.55 -0.21
CA GLN A 456 -3.50 -9.74 0.64
C GLN A 456 -2.10 -9.92 1.24
N SER A 457 -2.02 -9.85 2.57
CA SER A 457 -0.81 -10.10 3.36
C SER A 457 -0.60 -11.59 3.59
N PHE A 458 0.62 -12.07 3.41
CA PHE A 458 1.01 -13.45 3.75
C PHE A 458 1.69 -13.56 5.13
N ARG A 459 1.74 -12.45 5.87
CA ARG A 459 2.44 -12.37 7.16
C ARG A 459 1.52 -12.61 8.35
N PHE A 460 0.23 -12.30 8.22
CA PHE A 460 -0.72 -12.33 9.32
C PHE A 460 -2.14 -12.60 8.81
N GLY A 461 -2.95 -13.22 9.66
CA GLY A 461 -4.33 -13.57 9.37
C GLY A 461 -5.34 -12.41 9.50
N PRO A 462 -6.63 -12.69 9.27
CA PRO A 462 -7.70 -11.69 9.16
C PRO A 462 -7.86 -10.78 10.37
N GLU A 463 -7.62 -11.28 11.58
CA GLU A 463 -7.85 -10.52 12.81
C GLU A 463 -6.84 -9.37 12.97
N ILE A 464 -5.57 -9.61 12.65
CA ILE A 464 -4.52 -8.57 12.65
C ILE A 464 -4.74 -7.62 11.47
N ALA A 465 -5.11 -8.16 10.31
CA ALA A 465 -5.41 -7.37 9.12
C ALA A 465 -6.58 -6.38 9.36
N TYR A 466 -7.62 -6.81 10.09
CA TYR A 466 -8.73 -5.94 10.51
C TYR A 466 -8.25 -4.77 11.36
N VAL A 467 -7.38 -5.01 12.34
CA VAL A 467 -6.82 -3.95 13.20
C VAL A 467 -6.01 -2.97 12.35
N GLY A 468 -5.15 -3.48 11.47
CA GLY A 468 -4.38 -2.65 10.53
C GLY A 468 -5.27 -1.81 9.62
N ALA A 469 -6.30 -2.41 9.01
CA ALA A 469 -7.27 -1.72 8.17
C ALA A 469 -8.02 -0.63 8.94
N THR A 470 -8.42 -0.92 10.19
CA THR A 470 -9.10 0.04 11.07
C THR A 470 -8.22 1.24 11.39
N ILE A 471 -6.95 1.03 11.69
CA ILE A 471 -6.00 2.13 11.95
C ILE A 471 -5.81 2.99 10.69
N LEU A 472 -5.65 2.36 9.52
CA LEU A 472 -5.51 3.09 8.26
C LEU A 472 -6.76 3.93 7.95
N ASP A 473 -7.93 3.41 8.27
CA ASP A 473 -9.18 4.11 8.08
C ASP A 473 -9.34 5.29 9.04
N VAL A 474 -9.16 5.07 10.35
CA VAL A 474 -9.34 6.13 11.35
C VAL A 474 -8.29 7.23 11.20
N CYS A 475 -7.02 6.87 11.00
CA CYS A 475 -5.93 7.84 10.96
C CYS A 475 -5.73 8.46 9.58
N LYS A 476 -6.01 7.72 8.49
CA LYS A 476 -5.70 8.16 7.11
C LYS A 476 -6.92 8.16 6.17
N LYS A 477 -8.12 7.83 6.65
CA LYS A 477 -9.38 7.76 5.87
C LYS A 477 -9.30 6.84 4.66
N ILE A 478 -8.48 5.79 4.73
CA ILE A 478 -8.35 4.79 3.66
C ILE A 478 -9.50 3.79 3.75
N ARG A 479 -10.46 3.91 2.82
CA ARG A 479 -11.69 3.08 2.78
C ARG A 479 -11.94 2.38 1.45
N ASN A 480 -11.27 2.81 0.39
CA ASN A 480 -11.43 2.29 -0.98
C ASN A 480 -10.65 0.99 -1.24
N LYS A 481 -9.70 0.65 -0.36
CA LYS A 481 -8.91 -0.58 -0.39
C LYS A 481 -8.81 -1.14 1.02
N THR A 482 -8.85 -2.46 1.14
CA THR A 482 -8.87 -3.14 2.44
C THR A 482 -7.71 -4.11 2.51
N LEU A 483 -6.96 -4.05 3.62
CA LEU A 483 -5.91 -5.01 3.93
C LEU A 483 -6.53 -6.35 4.31
N VAL A 484 -6.19 -7.40 3.56
CA VAL A 484 -6.68 -8.76 3.75
C VAL A 484 -5.56 -9.60 4.37
N GLY A 485 -5.85 -10.34 5.43
CA GLY A 485 -4.90 -11.29 6.02
C GLY A 485 -4.99 -12.65 5.35
N GLY A 486 -3.87 -13.22 4.91
CA GLY A 486 -3.80 -14.50 4.20
C GLY A 486 -3.79 -15.72 5.11
#